data_AF-F8AA21-F1
#
_entry.id   AF-F8AA21-F1
#
_cell.length_a   1.000
_cell.length_b   1.000
_cell.length_c   1.000
_cell.angle_alpha   90.00
_cell.angle_beta   90.00
_cell.angle_gamma   90.00
#
_symmetry.space_group_name_H-M   'P 1'
#
loop_
_entity.id
_entity.type
_entity.pdbx_description
1 polymer ?
#
loop_
_entity_poly.entity_id
_entity_poly.type
_entity_poly.pdbx_seq_one_letter_code
_entity_poly.pdbx_strand_id
1 'polypeptide(L)'
;MSLPGASPFRHCEELTPHSSLRGSTTLLSLRGGPQGRRSSLYRVSGRLLRHFVARNDCVSCRLFNDLINKKLVLPFKIFYCTADKRNMRNLSKEKKEIWRRRRRLNLSKVPECLKQRIVKVDFCSKLEEFEEAFSLLYDRYHEVGLIPTSKECLFFTPYQALPDSRVCIARSLETGEVTSTATLVIDSEVGLPSDSLYKDIIDRLRKEGRKPAEFTCLAAKTDIYSRNGLFYIFRILYKYAISKGATDLVISVHPKHTTFYELVLLFERVGPLRYYPHLENAPAYLERLELTGVQKRYEEAYRSFWEGQIVIDFFFNIALPEDTWILTQKYNMKPEVFKHFYLERTNAFQKMDNKLAKYLASIYLDELDYRVNYPLQAVS
;
A
#
# COMPACT_ATOMS: atom_id res chain seq x y z
N MET A 1 -27.65 -33.48 -45.84
CA MET A 1 -26.40 -32.74 -46.13
C MET A 1 -25.71 -32.51 -44.79
N SER A 2 -25.05 -33.49 -44.18
CA SER A 2 -23.86 -34.27 -44.58
C SER A 2 -22.55 -33.46 -44.44
N LEU A 3 -21.79 -33.85 -43.40
CA LEU A 3 -20.41 -33.57 -42.90
C LEU A 3 -19.29 -33.56 -43.97
N PRO A 4 -17.95 -33.26 -43.73
CA PRO A 4 -17.11 -33.54 -42.53
C PRO A 4 -15.98 -32.52 -42.16
N GLY A 5 -15.37 -32.56 -40.95
CA GLY A 5 -14.12 -33.28 -40.57
C GLY A 5 -12.91 -32.30 -40.52
N ALA A 6 -11.86 -32.33 -39.70
CA ALA A 6 -11.28 -33.27 -38.74
C ALA A 6 -10.24 -32.53 -37.83
N SER A 7 -9.88 -33.12 -36.68
CA SER A 7 -8.70 -32.76 -35.83
C SER A 7 -7.38 -33.28 -36.46
N PRO A 8 -6.14 -32.95 -35.99
CA PRO A 8 -5.62 -33.44 -34.68
C PRO A 8 -4.54 -32.60 -33.94
N PHE A 9 -4.32 -33.02 -32.68
CA PHE A 9 -3.23 -32.78 -31.71
C PHE A 9 -1.82 -32.36 -32.20
N ARG A 10 -1.07 -31.63 -31.32
CA ARG A 10 0.27 -32.06 -30.84
C ARG A 10 0.85 -31.20 -29.67
N HIS A 11 1.15 -31.91 -28.59
CA HIS A 11 2.18 -31.75 -27.54
C HIS A 11 2.51 -30.40 -26.86
N CYS A 12 2.27 -30.38 -25.54
CA CYS A 12 3.07 -29.65 -24.55
C CYS A 12 4.40 -30.39 -24.32
N GLU A 13 5.52 -29.68 -24.34
CA GLU A 13 6.78 -30.10 -23.72
C GLU A 13 7.17 -29.09 -22.63
N GLU A 14 7.39 -29.63 -21.43
CA GLU A 14 8.06 -28.95 -20.32
C GLU A 14 9.53 -28.70 -20.66
N LEU A 15 10.04 -27.50 -20.38
CA LEU A 15 11.47 -27.24 -20.36
C LEU A 15 11.93 -27.09 -18.91
N THR A 16 12.65 -28.10 -18.43
CA THR A 16 13.40 -28.07 -17.17
C THR A 16 14.68 -27.24 -17.32
N PRO A 17 15.16 -26.58 -16.24
CA PRO A 17 16.38 -25.78 -16.30
C PRO A 17 17.62 -26.65 -16.09
N HIS A 18 18.52 -26.69 -17.07
CA HIS A 18 19.91 -27.13 -16.85
C HIS A 18 20.82 -25.93 -16.60
N SER A 19 21.49 -25.97 -15.46
CA SER A 19 22.54 -25.05 -15.04
C SER A 19 23.90 -25.44 -15.63
N SER A 20 24.61 -24.49 -16.26
CA SER A 20 26.08 -24.36 -16.13
C SER A 20 26.58 -23.02 -16.66
N LEU A 21 27.37 -22.31 -15.85
CA LEU A 21 27.97 -20.99 -16.10
C LEU A 21 29.06 -20.99 -17.18
N ARG A 22 29.13 -19.93 -18.00
CA ARG A 22 30.26 -18.97 -18.10
C ARG A 22 30.08 -18.03 -19.32
N GLY A 23 30.24 -16.72 -19.09
CA GLY A 23 30.42 -15.71 -20.14
C GLY A 23 29.15 -14.92 -20.52
N SER A 24 29.11 -13.65 -20.13
CA SER A 24 28.03 -12.71 -20.41
C SER A 24 27.92 -12.37 -21.90
N THR A 25 27.03 -13.04 -22.63
CA THR A 25 26.53 -12.56 -23.93
C THR A 25 25.06 -12.95 -24.08
N THR A 26 24.16 -11.98 -24.11
CA THR A 26 22.75 -12.20 -24.43
C THR A 26 22.48 -11.68 -25.84
N LEU A 27 22.12 -12.56 -26.77
CA LEU A 27 21.64 -12.18 -28.10
C LEU A 27 20.13 -11.91 -28.02
N LEU A 28 19.72 -10.70 -28.39
CA LEU A 28 18.31 -10.33 -28.53
C LEU A 28 17.91 -10.39 -30.01
N SER A 29 16.93 -11.22 -30.34
CA SER A 29 16.27 -11.23 -31.64
C SER A 29 14.95 -10.47 -31.55
N LEU A 30 14.84 -9.34 -32.25
CA LEU A 30 13.57 -8.63 -32.42
C LEU A 30 12.94 -9.06 -33.74
N ARG A 31 11.72 -9.63 -33.69
CA ARG A 31 10.90 -9.83 -34.90
C ARG A 31 10.30 -8.47 -35.29
N GLY A 32 10.60 -8.02 -36.51
CA GLY A 32 9.99 -6.82 -37.10
C GLY A 32 8.53 -7.07 -37.48
N GLY A 33 7.71 -6.03 -37.36
CA GLY A 33 6.30 -6.02 -37.79
C GLY A 33 6.12 -6.13 -39.31
N PRO A 34 4.87 -6.12 -39.79
CA PRO A 34 4.48 -6.66 -41.09
C PRO A 34 4.69 -5.66 -42.24
N GLN A 35 5.93 -5.21 -42.45
CA GLN A 35 6.40 -4.72 -43.75
C GLN A 35 7.88 -5.09 -43.86
N GLY A 36 8.17 -6.06 -44.72
CA GLY A 36 9.48 -6.72 -44.78
C GLY A 36 10.65 -5.77 -45.01
N ARG A 37 11.56 -5.70 -44.02
CA ARG A 37 12.97 -5.35 -44.21
C ARG A 37 13.85 -6.22 -43.31
N ARG A 38 15.00 -6.63 -43.86
CA ARG A 38 15.94 -7.66 -43.38
C ARG A 38 16.34 -7.51 -41.90
N SER A 39 16.43 -8.66 -41.22
CA SER A 39 17.09 -8.80 -39.92
C SER A 39 18.58 -8.45 -40.05
N SER A 40 19.05 -7.53 -39.22
CA SER A 40 20.48 -7.21 -39.08
C SER A 40 20.93 -7.59 -37.66
N LEU A 41 21.95 -8.45 -37.58
CA LEU A 41 22.63 -8.83 -36.35
C LEU A 41 23.63 -7.74 -35.99
N TYR A 42 23.45 -7.08 -34.84
CA TYR A 42 24.42 -6.10 -34.33
C TYR A 42 25.26 -6.71 -33.21
N ARG A 43 26.59 -6.67 -33.38
CA ARG A 43 27.57 -7.05 -32.35
C ARG A 43 27.95 -5.80 -31.57
N VAL A 44 27.43 -5.64 -30.35
CA VAL A 44 27.73 -4.46 -29.51
C VAL A 44 28.77 -4.83 -28.45
N SER A 45 29.98 -4.28 -28.56
CA SER A 45 30.99 -4.35 -27.49
C SER A 45 30.80 -3.18 -26.52
N GLY A 46 30.99 -3.42 -25.22
CA GLY A 46 30.64 -2.51 -24.12
C GLY A 46 31.38 -1.15 -24.06
N ARG A 47 32.16 -0.77 -25.07
CA ARG A 47 32.81 0.55 -25.12
C ARG A 47 32.01 1.63 -25.86
N LEU A 48 31.13 1.28 -26.81
CA LEU A 48 30.38 2.30 -27.58
C LEU A 48 29.09 2.82 -26.92
N LEU A 49 28.59 2.18 -25.86
CA LEU A 49 27.38 2.66 -25.14
C LEU A 49 27.59 3.98 -24.36
N ARG A 50 28.83 4.46 -24.23
CA ARG A 50 29.16 5.64 -23.43
C ARG A 50 28.88 6.98 -24.10
N HIS A 51 28.71 7.02 -25.42
CA HIS A 51 28.49 8.29 -26.14
C HIS A 51 27.03 8.61 -26.48
N PHE A 52 26.08 7.70 -26.23
CA PHE A 52 24.67 7.91 -26.59
C PHE A 52 23.76 8.33 -25.42
N VAL A 53 24.27 8.41 -24.18
CA VAL A 53 23.47 8.77 -22.98
C VAL A 53 23.51 10.27 -22.70
N ALA A 54 23.38 11.09 -23.74
CA ALA A 54 23.33 12.56 -23.61
C ALA A 54 22.02 13.18 -24.14
N ARG A 55 21.04 12.37 -24.56
CA ARG A 55 19.70 12.86 -24.87
C ARG A 55 18.63 11.99 -24.21
N ASN A 56 17.69 12.64 -23.55
CA ASN A 56 16.64 12.12 -22.67
C ASN A 56 15.57 11.28 -23.38
N ASP A 57 15.94 10.27 -24.18
CA ASP A 57 14.97 9.32 -24.72
C ASP A 57 15.65 8.03 -25.19
N CYS A 58 15.74 7.03 -24.31
CA CYS A 58 16.18 5.69 -24.70
C CYS A 58 15.14 4.64 -24.34
N VAL A 59 14.61 3.98 -25.38
CA VAL A 59 13.59 2.92 -25.35
C VAL A 59 14.03 1.70 -24.51
N SER A 60 15.33 1.49 -24.28
CA SER A 60 15.82 0.38 -23.45
C SER A 60 15.55 0.55 -21.94
N CYS A 61 15.34 1.78 -21.46
CA CYS A 61 14.89 2.00 -20.07
C CYS A 61 13.40 1.65 -19.87
N ARG A 62 12.59 1.68 -20.93
CA ARG A 62 11.16 1.31 -20.86
C ARG A 62 10.99 -0.20 -20.74
N LEU A 63 11.67 -0.96 -21.61
CA LEU A 63 11.63 -2.43 -21.61
C LEU A 63 12.22 -3.07 -20.33
N PHE A 64 13.17 -2.41 -19.66
CA PHE A 64 13.74 -2.93 -18.41
C PHE A 64 12.86 -2.65 -17.18
N ASN A 65 12.04 -1.59 -17.21
CA ASN A 65 11.08 -1.29 -16.16
C ASN A 65 9.86 -2.22 -16.19
N ASP A 66 9.43 -2.67 -17.37
CA ASP A 66 8.27 -3.55 -17.52
C ASP A 66 8.47 -4.95 -16.93
N LEU A 67 9.72 -5.44 -16.88
CA LEU A 67 10.06 -6.74 -16.28
C LEU A 67 10.15 -6.73 -14.75
N ILE A 68 10.23 -5.55 -14.12
CA ILE A 68 10.40 -5.40 -12.67
C ILE A 68 9.05 -5.16 -11.94
N ASN A 69 7.99 -4.81 -12.69
CA ASN A 69 6.69 -4.38 -12.15
C ASN A 69 5.68 -5.50 -11.81
N LYS A 70 6.04 -6.79 -11.95
CA LYS A 70 5.11 -7.94 -11.84
C LYS A 70 4.94 -8.58 -10.46
N LYS A 71 5.38 -7.94 -9.38
CA LYS A 71 5.10 -8.40 -8.00
C LYS A 71 4.79 -7.15 -7.19
N LEU A 72 3.64 -7.09 -6.53
CA LEU A 72 3.21 -5.86 -5.88
C LEU A 72 4.27 -5.33 -4.90
N VAL A 73 4.17 -4.02 -4.72
CA VAL A 73 4.81 -3.10 -3.80
C VAL A 73 6.07 -2.40 -4.36
N LEU A 74 5.80 -1.19 -4.91
CA LEU A 74 6.72 -0.17 -5.46
C LEU A 74 8.17 -0.64 -5.65
N PRO A 75 8.52 -1.30 -6.78
CA PRO A 75 9.88 -1.72 -7.01
C PRO A 75 10.68 -0.53 -7.54
N PHE A 76 11.13 0.35 -6.65
CA PHE A 76 12.16 1.32 -7.00
C PHE A 76 13.51 0.77 -6.58
N LYS A 77 14.06 -0.10 -7.43
CA LYS A 77 15.50 -0.40 -7.37
C LYS A 77 16.22 0.91 -7.71
N ILE A 78 16.84 1.54 -6.71
CA ILE A 78 17.59 2.79 -6.87
C ILE A 78 18.84 2.50 -7.71
N PHE A 79 18.72 2.60 -9.03
CA PHE A 79 19.89 2.75 -9.88
C PHE A 79 20.32 4.22 -9.83
N TYR A 80 21.40 4.47 -9.10
CA TYR A 80 22.10 5.74 -9.19
C TYR A 80 22.68 5.87 -10.59
N CYS A 81 22.19 6.83 -11.37
CA CYS A 81 22.90 7.26 -12.57
C CYS A 81 24.31 7.70 -12.15
N THR A 82 25.34 7.20 -12.82
CA THR A 82 26.75 7.46 -12.48
C THR A 82 27.13 8.94 -12.59
N ALA A 83 26.35 9.73 -13.34
CA ALA A 83 26.45 11.20 -13.40
C ALA A 83 25.96 11.89 -12.12
N ASP A 84 24.84 11.43 -11.54
CA ASP A 84 24.26 11.97 -10.29
C ASP A 84 25.19 11.74 -9.08
N LYS A 85 25.89 10.59 -9.06
CA LYS A 85 26.82 10.21 -7.98
C LYS A 85 28.02 11.15 -7.85
N ARG A 86 28.50 11.79 -8.92
CA ARG A 86 29.65 12.71 -8.89
C ARG A 86 29.26 14.07 -8.30
N ASN A 87 28.09 14.59 -8.66
CA ASN A 87 27.57 15.85 -8.11
C ASN A 87 27.13 15.74 -6.64
N MET A 88 26.77 14.54 -6.17
CA MET A 88 26.37 14.34 -4.78
C MET A 88 27.51 14.33 -3.76
N ARG A 89 28.75 14.01 -4.13
CA ARG A 89 29.84 13.82 -3.14
C ARG A 89 30.10 15.07 -2.29
N ASN A 90 30.03 16.25 -2.91
CA ASN A 90 30.40 17.54 -2.31
C ASN A 90 29.21 18.30 -1.69
N LEU A 91 28.00 17.73 -1.70
CA LEU A 91 26.82 18.38 -1.10
C LEU A 91 26.76 18.19 0.42
N SER A 92 26.27 19.21 1.14
CA SER A 92 25.92 19.09 2.56
C SER A 92 24.89 17.99 2.78
N LYS A 93 24.80 17.45 4.01
CA LYS A 93 23.80 16.43 4.37
C LYS A 93 22.37 16.91 4.04
N GLU A 94 22.08 18.17 4.36
CA GLU A 94 20.81 18.82 4.06
C GLU A 94 20.49 18.85 2.56
N LYS A 95 21.43 19.31 1.71
CA LYS A 95 21.22 19.34 0.25
C LYS A 95 21.02 17.94 -0.34
N LYS A 96 21.71 16.92 0.19
CA LYS A 96 21.51 15.52 -0.20
C LYS A 96 20.10 15.04 0.16
N GLU A 97 19.61 15.39 1.34
CA GLU A 97 18.28 15.01 1.82
C GLU A 97 17.17 15.65 0.98
N ILE A 98 17.27 16.96 0.69
CA ILE A 98 16.36 17.68 -0.20
C ILE A 98 16.32 17.00 -1.59
N TRP A 99 17.48 16.69 -2.16
CA TRP A 99 17.57 16.02 -3.45
C TRP A 99 16.93 14.62 -3.41
N ARG A 100 17.18 13.82 -2.37
CA ARG A 100 16.59 12.48 -2.22
C ARG A 100 15.07 12.55 -2.12
N ARG A 101 14.54 13.48 -1.32
CA ARG A 101 13.10 13.72 -1.16
C ARG A 101 12.46 14.11 -2.49
N ARG A 102 12.96 15.16 -3.15
CA ARG A 102 12.43 15.62 -4.44
C ARG A 102 12.47 14.52 -5.50
N ARG A 103 13.58 13.78 -5.60
CA ARG A 103 13.71 12.65 -6.52
C ARG A 103 12.70 11.55 -6.21
N ARG A 104 12.55 11.18 -4.94
CA ARG A 104 11.60 10.13 -4.53
C ARG A 104 10.17 10.52 -4.87
N LEU A 105 9.79 11.77 -4.57
CA LEU A 105 8.48 12.35 -4.88
C LEU A 105 8.17 12.30 -6.38
N ASN A 106 9.08 12.78 -7.23
CA ASN A 106 8.88 12.80 -8.68
C ASN A 106 8.86 11.39 -9.29
N LEU A 107 9.68 10.46 -8.79
CA LEU A 107 9.64 9.06 -9.24
C LEU A 107 8.30 8.37 -8.91
N SER A 108 7.61 8.80 -7.85
CA SER A 108 6.27 8.30 -7.53
C SER A 108 5.14 8.93 -8.35
N LYS A 109 5.40 9.94 -9.18
CA LYS A 109 4.38 10.70 -9.93
C LYS A 109 3.25 11.30 -9.05
N VAL A 110 3.57 11.54 -7.79
CA VAL A 110 2.60 12.08 -6.82
C VAL A 110 2.20 13.50 -7.19
N PRO A 111 3.13 14.43 -7.50
CA PRO A 111 2.75 15.79 -7.88
C PRO A 111 1.76 15.84 -9.06
N GLU A 112 1.95 15.01 -10.07
CA GLU A 112 1.04 14.89 -11.22
C GLU A 112 -0.34 14.40 -10.79
N CYS A 113 -0.39 13.39 -9.92
CA CYS A 113 -1.62 12.81 -9.40
C CYS A 113 -2.39 13.74 -8.45
N LEU A 114 -1.70 14.65 -7.75
CA LEU A 114 -2.34 15.59 -6.82
C LEU A 114 -2.85 16.85 -7.52
N LYS A 115 -2.28 17.21 -8.69
CA LYS A 115 -2.78 18.33 -9.52
C LYS A 115 -4.13 18.05 -10.18
N GLN A 116 -4.44 16.78 -10.44
CA GLN A 116 -5.67 16.36 -11.10
C GLN A 116 -6.35 15.32 -10.23
N ARG A 117 -7.59 15.59 -9.86
CA ARG A 117 -8.37 14.61 -9.11
C ARG A 117 -8.73 13.45 -10.04
N ILE A 118 -8.18 12.28 -9.74
CA ILE A 118 -8.41 11.04 -10.51
C ILE A 118 -9.28 10.01 -9.77
N VAL A 119 -9.52 10.22 -8.48
CA VAL A 119 -10.31 9.33 -7.64
C VAL A 119 -11.34 10.06 -6.78
N LYS A 120 -12.44 9.37 -6.47
CA LYS A 120 -13.34 9.67 -5.35
C LYS A 120 -12.92 8.82 -4.16
N VAL A 121 -12.86 9.42 -2.97
CA VAL A 121 -12.64 8.69 -1.71
C VAL A 121 -13.89 8.71 -0.86
N ASP A 122 -14.12 7.65 -0.09
CA ASP A 122 -15.22 7.56 0.87
C ASP A 122 -14.85 6.60 2.01
N PHE A 123 -15.51 6.72 3.16
CA PHE A 123 -15.47 5.65 4.16
C PHE A 123 -16.51 4.59 3.79
N CYS A 124 -16.14 3.33 3.92
CA CYS A 124 -17.07 2.22 3.67
C CYS A 124 -18.21 2.30 4.68
N SER A 125 -19.44 2.22 4.19
CA SER A 125 -20.66 2.27 5.01
C SER A 125 -21.67 1.17 4.63
N LYS A 126 -21.49 0.57 3.44
CA LYS A 126 -22.35 -0.48 2.88
C LYS A 126 -21.59 -1.79 2.72
N LEU A 127 -22.34 -2.89 2.69
CA LEU A 127 -21.80 -4.24 2.57
C LEU A 127 -20.87 -4.39 1.35
N GLU A 128 -21.30 -3.88 0.20
CA GLU A 128 -20.58 -4.00 -1.06
C GLU A 128 -19.24 -3.27 -1.02
N GLU A 129 -19.18 -2.11 -0.36
CA GLU A 129 -17.97 -1.30 -0.24
C GLU A 129 -16.92 -1.98 0.66
N PHE A 130 -17.37 -2.65 1.72
CA PHE A 130 -16.49 -3.48 2.54
C PHE A 130 -16.02 -4.73 1.78
N GLU A 131 -16.90 -5.38 1.01
CA GLU A 131 -16.53 -6.53 0.18
C GLU A 131 -15.46 -6.17 -0.86
N GLU A 132 -15.63 -5.05 -1.58
CA GLU A 132 -14.62 -4.58 -2.53
C GLU A 132 -13.28 -4.24 -1.85
N ALA A 133 -13.33 -3.61 -0.66
CA ALA A 133 -12.12 -3.31 0.11
C ALA A 133 -11.39 -4.59 0.54
N PHE A 134 -12.11 -5.56 1.10
CA PHE A 134 -11.55 -6.81 1.63
C PHE A 134 -11.09 -7.75 0.52
N SER A 135 -11.78 -7.75 -0.63
CA SER A 135 -11.36 -8.51 -1.81
C SER A 135 -10.09 -7.92 -2.42
N LEU A 136 -10.02 -6.59 -2.60
CA LEU A 136 -8.79 -5.95 -3.09
C LEU A 136 -7.62 -6.22 -2.15
N LEU A 137 -7.85 -6.15 -0.83
CA LEU A 137 -6.83 -6.44 0.17
C LEU A 137 -6.33 -7.88 0.07
N TYR A 138 -7.26 -8.85 -0.04
CA TYR A 138 -6.94 -10.26 -0.28
C TYR A 138 -6.10 -10.44 -1.53
N ASP A 139 -6.55 -9.95 -2.68
CA ASP A 139 -5.86 -10.11 -3.96
C ASP A 139 -4.43 -9.60 -3.87
N ARG A 140 -4.24 -8.43 -3.25
CA ARG A 140 -2.92 -7.82 -3.11
C ARG A 140 -2.03 -8.61 -2.16
N TYR A 141 -2.53 -9.02 -1.00
CA TYR A 141 -1.73 -9.71 0.02
C TYR A 141 -1.41 -11.14 -0.41
N HIS A 142 -2.35 -11.80 -1.07
CA HIS A 142 -2.16 -13.14 -1.61
C HIS A 142 -1.16 -13.14 -2.76
N GLU A 143 -1.25 -12.19 -3.72
CA GLU A 143 -0.31 -12.12 -4.86
C GLU A 143 1.15 -11.98 -4.41
N VAL A 144 1.41 -11.23 -3.34
CA VAL A 144 2.77 -11.07 -2.80
C VAL A 144 3.20 -12.18 -1.84
N GLY A 145 2.31 -13.14 -1.57
CA GLY A 145 2.56 -14.27 -0.70
C GLY A 145 2.60 -13.94 0.79
N LEU A 146 1.87 -12.91 1.24
CA LEU A 146 1.74 -12.58 2.67
C LEU A 146 0.70 -13.45 3.37
N ILE A 147 -0.32 -13.91 2.62
CA ILE A 147 -1.42 -14.72 3.13
C ILE A 147 -1.67 -15.92 2.21
N PRO A 148 -2.12 -17.06 2.78
CA PRO A 148 -2.46 -18.23 1.99
C PRO A 148 -3.73 -18.00 1.16
N THR A 149 -3.98 -18.90 0.22
CA THR A 149 -5.25 -18.92 -0.51
C THR A 149 -6.42 -19.15 0.46
N SER A 150 -7.47 -18.36 0.30
CA SER A 150 -8.72 -18.45 1.05
C SER A 150 -9.87 -18.77 0.09
N LYS A 151 -10.85 -19.60 0.52
CA LYS A 151 -12.00 -19.94 -0.34
C LYS A 151 -12.91 -18.74 -0.57
N GLU A 152 -12.98 -17.86 0.41
CA GLU A 152 -13.85 -16.70 0.43
C GLU A 152 -13.27 -15.55 -0.40
N CYS A 153 -11.98 -15.60 -0.76
CA CYS A 153 -11.27 -14.53 -1.47
C CYS A 153 -11.36 -13.15 -0.77
N LEU A 154 -11.39 -13.17 0.57
CA LEU A 154 -11.45 -11.99 1.42
C LEU A 154 -10.32 -12.01 2.45
N PHE A 155 -9.84 -10.83 2.78
CA PHE A 155 -8.93 -10.62 3.90
C PHE A 155 -9.35 -9.36 4.64
N PHE A 156 -9.49 -9.51 5.95
CA PHE A 156 -9.78 -8.43 6.88
C PHE A 156 -9.33 -8.83 8.28
N THR A 157 -9.21 -7.86 9.16
CA THR A 157 -8.82 -8.02 10.57
C THR A 157 -9.92 -7.48 11.47
N PRO A 158 -10.04 -7.98 12.71
CA PRO A 158 -11.06 -7.48 13.63
C PRO A 158 -10.97 -5.97 13.91
N TYR A 159 -9.78 -5.38 13.79
CA TYR A 159 -9.57 -3.94 13.99
C TYR A 159 -10.36 -3.07 12.99
N GLN A 160 -10.71 -3.62 11.82
CA GLN A 160 -11.56 -2.94 10.83
C GLN A 160 -13.02 -2.85 11.27
N ALA A 161 -13.46 -3.63 12.26
CA ALA A 161 -14.79 -3.54 12.85
C ALA A 161 -14.87 -2.61 14.07
N LEU A 162 -13.76 -2.03 14.54
CA LEU A 162 -13.84 -1.14 15.71
C LEU A 162 -14.67 0.12 15.39
N PRO A 163 -15.46 0.65 16.35
CA PRO A 163 -16.40 1.75 16.08
C PRO A 163 -15.75 3.03 15.51
N ASP A 164 -14.55 3.35 16.01
CA ASP A 164 -13.78 4.51 15.59
C ASP A 164 -12.75 4.20 14.50
N SER A 165 -12.63 2.94 14.06
CA SER A 165 -11.87 2.64 12.85
C SER A 165 -12.58 3.19 11.61
N ARG A 166 -11.85 3.41 10.53
CA ARG A 166 -12.41 3.75 9.22
C ARG A 166 -11.72 2.96 8.14
N VAL A 167 -12.48 2.08 7.47
CA VAL A 167 -12.08 1.48 6.20
C VAL A 167 -12.40 2.50 5.11
N CYS A 168 -11.40 2.89 4.32
CA CYS A 168 -11.54 3.91 3.31
C CYS A 168 -11.10 3.37 1.95
N ILE A 169 -11.91 3.61 0.93
CA ILE A 169 -11.66 3.19 -0.45
C ILE A 169 -11.51 4.40 -1.36
N ALA A 170 -10.71 4.24 -2.42
CA ALA A 170 -10.65 5.17 -3.54
C ALA A 170 -11.20 4.51 -4.80
N ARG A 171 -12.22 5.12 -5.42
CA ARG A 171 -12.73 4.73 -6.74
C ARG A 171 -12.16 5.59 -7.84
N SER A 172 -11.81 4.97 -8.96
CA SER A 172 -11.52 5.68 -10.20
C SER A 172 -12.72 6.54 -10.60
N LEU A 173 -12.49 7.82 -10.93
CA LEU A 173 -13.55 8.67 -11.50
C LEU A 173 -13.91 8.29 -12.94
N GLU A 174 -13.02 7.59 -13.63
CA GLU A 174 -13.23 7.14 -15.01
C GLU A 174 -14.04 5.85 -15.06
N THR A 175 -13.68 4.86 -14.23
CA THR A 175 -14.26 3.51 -14.30
C THR A 175 -15.25 3.19 -13.17
N GLY A 176 -15.26 3.96 -12.08
CA GLY A 176 -16.05 3.66 -10.88
C GLY A 176 -15.54 2.49 -10.05
N GLU A 177 -14.47 1.81 -10.46
CA GLU A 177 -13.91 0.66 -9.75
C GLU A 177 -13.08 1.10 -8.53
N VAL A 178 -13.08 0.29 -7.46
CA VAL A 178 -12.15 0.45 -6.34
C VAL A 178 -10.72 0.19 -6.83
N THR A 179 -9.83 1.15 -6.55
CA THR A 179 -8.43 1.15 -6.98
C THR A 179 -7.46 0.98 -5.83
N SER A 180 -7.82 1.50 -4.65
CA SER A 180 -7.03 1.39 -3.43
C SER A 180 -7.91 1.42 -2.19
N THR A 181 -7.38 0.89 -1.09
CA THR A 181 -8.00 0.84 0.22
C THR A 181 -6.94 1.01 1.31
N ALA A 182 -7.32 1.63 2.42
CA ALA A 182 -6.57 1.60 3.66
C ALA A 182 -7.53 1.70 4.85
N THR A 183 -7.08 1.25 6.01
CA THR A 183 -7.82 1.39 7.27
C THR A 183 -7.06 2.29 8.22
N LEU A 184 -7.76 3.21 8.89
CA LEU A 184 -7.27 3.84 10.11
C LEU A 184 -7.90 3.16 11.32
N VAL A 185 -7.08 2.84 12.32
CA VAL A 185 -7.52 2.34 13.63
C VAL A 185 -7.19 3.41 14.67
N ILE A 186 -8.21 3.89 15.38
CA ILE A 186 -8.03 4.77 16.55
C ILE A 186 -7.73 3.88 17.77
N ASP A 187 -6.71 4.23 18.55
CA ASP A 187 -6.33 3.46 19.73
C ASP A 187 -7.47 3.42 20.77
N SER A 188 -7.64 2.26 21.39
CA SER A 188 -8.74 1.97 22.32
C SER A 188 -8.26 0.93 23.34
N GLU A 189 -9.16 0.45 24.21
CA GLU A 189 -8.79 -0.54 25.23
C GLU A 189 -8.32 -1.89 24.64
N VAL A 190 -8.72 -2.21 23.41
CA VAL A 190 -8.26 -3.40 22.68
C VAL A 190 -6.94 -3.17 21.93
N GLY A 191 -6.40 -1.96 21.97
CA GLY A 191 -5.10 -1.61 21.41
C GLY A 191 -5.09 -1.38 19.91
N LEU A 192 -3.88 -1.39 19.35
CA LEU A 192 -3.60 -1.21 17.93
C LEU A 192 -3.10 -2.52 17.29
N PRO A 193 -3.30 -2.75 15.98
CA PRO A 193 -2.76 -3.93 15.29
C PRO A 193 -1.26 -4.17 15.56
N SER A 194 -0.48 -3.09 15.57
CA SER A 194 0.95 -3.13 15.82
C SER A 194 1.34 -3.46 17.26
N ASP A 195 0.42 -3.51 18.23
CA ASP A 195 0.73 -3.96 19.60
C ASP A 195 1.22 -5.41 19.62
N SER A 196 0.70 -6.25 18.72
CA SER A 196 1.14 -7.65 18.58
C SER A 196 2.65 -7.78 18.39
N LEU A 197 3.28 -6.77 17.78
CA LEU A 197 4.72 -6.72 17.59
C LEU A 197 5.43 -5.70 18.44
N TYR A 198 4.82 -4.56 18.79
CA TYR A 198 5.51 -3.39 19.33
C TYR A 198 4.82 -2.77 20.55
N LYS A 199 4.07 -3.58 21.31
CA LYS A 199 3.39 -3.12 22.53
C LYS A 199 4.32 -2.37 23.48
N ASP A 200 5.57 -2.81 23.63
CA ASP A 200 6.59 -2.15 24.46
C ASP A 200 6.90 -0.70 24.03
N ILE A 201 6.79 -0.40 22.74
CA ILE A 201 7.05 0.94 22.18
C ILE A 201 5.77 1.77 22.21
N ILE A 202 4.64 1.20 21.81
CA ILE A 202 3.35 1.89 21.76
C ILE A 202 2.86 2.22 23.18
N ASP A 203 3.04 1.32 24.16
CA ASP A 203 2.69 1.59 25.55
C ASP A 203 3.52 2.73 26.16
N ARG A 204 4.74 2.99 25.68
CA ARG A 204 5.51 4.18 26.10
C ARG A 204 4.85 5.47 25.62
N LEU A 205 4.40 5.52 24.36
CA LEU A 205 3.64 6.66 23.85
C LEU A 205 2.38 6.89 24.68
N ARG A 206 1.61 5.83 24.96
CA ARG A 206 0.40 5.91 25.80
C ARG A 206 0.72 6.48 27.20
N LYS A 207 1.79 6.01 27.83
CA LYS A 207 2.25 6.49 29.16
C LYS A 207 2.68 7.96 29.14
N GLU A 208 3.17 8.46 28.01
CA GLU A 208 3.50 9.88 27.81
C GLU A 208 2.25 10.74 27.54
N GLY A 209 1.04 10.18 27.63
CA GLY A 209 -0.22 10.87 27.35
C GLY A 209 -0.48 11.09 25.86
N ARG A 210 0.30 10.44 24.98
CA ARG A 210 0.05 10.44 23.54
C ARG A 210 -1.16 9.58 23.21
N LYS A 211 -1.81 9.92 22.10
CA LYS A 211 -2.98 9.24 21.54
C LYS A 211 -2.61 8.69 20.16
N PRO A 212 -1.98 7.51 20.07
CA PRO A 212 -1.60 6.95 18.78
C PRO A 212 -2.84 6.50 17.99
N ALA A 213 -2.71 6.49 16.67
CA ALA A 213 -3.63 5.84 15.75
C ALA A 213 -2.81 5.16 14.65
N GLU A 214 -3.34 4.12 14.02
CA GLU A 214 -2.57 3.30 13.08
C GLU A 214 -3.18 3.30 11.67
N PHE A 215 -2.37 3.57 10.64
CA PHE A 215 -2.73 3.16 9.29
C PHE A 215 -2.35 1.69 9.08
N THR A 216 -3.33 0.88 8.69
CA THR A 216 -3.18 -0.57 8.48
C THR A 216 -4.01 -1.05 7.30
N CYS A 217 -3.81 -2.31 6.88
CA CYS A 217 -4.58 -2.93 5.80
C CYS A 217 -4.55 -2.12 4.49
N LEU A 218 -3.37 -1.64 4.09
CA LEU A 218 -3.18 -0.87 2.85
C LEU A 218 -3.09 -1.80 1.64
N ALA A 219 -3.88 -1.54 0.60
CA ALA A 219 -3.79 -2.23 -0.68
C ALA A 219 -4.15 -1.32 -1.86
N ALA A 220 -3.58 -1.60 -3.02
CA ALA A 220 -3.89 -0.91 -4.27
C ALA A 220 -3.65 -1.83 -5.48
N LYS A 221 -4.39 -1.60 -6.57
CA LYS A 221 -4.07 -2.18 -7.89
C LYS A 221 -2.64 -1.79 -8.29
N THR A 222 -2.01 -2.61 -9.14
CA THR A 222 -0.56 -2.55 -9.41
C THR A 222 -0.09 -1.29 -10.14
N ASP A 223 -0.99 -0.62 -10.85
CA ASP A 223 -0.66 0.57 -11.61
C ASP A 223 -0.30 1.76 -10.68
N ILE A 224 0.38 2.76 -11.25
CA ILE A 224 0.85 3.90 -10.46
C ILE A 224 -0.27 4.83 -10.00
N TYR A 225 -1.36 4.93 -10.77
CA TYR A 225 -2.48 5.81 -10.46
C TYR A 225 -3.27 5.28 -9.27
N SER A 226 -3.57 3.98 -9.26
CA SER A 226 -4.21 3.30 -8.13
C SER A 226 -3.39 3.41 -6.85
N ARG A 227 -2.07 3.24 -6.92
CA ARG A 227 -1.17 3.44 -5.77
C ARG A 227 -1.17 4.89 -5.28
N ASN A 228 -1.22 5.86 -6.19
CA ASN A 228 -1.29 7.26 -5.82
C ASN A 228 -2.68 7.66 -5.28
N GLY A 229 -3.73 6.88 -5.58
CA GLY A 229 -5.04 6.98 -4.92
C GLY A 229 -4.96 6.89 -3.39
N LEU A 230 -3.95 6.18 -2.86
CA LEU A 230 -3.69 6.13 -1.41
C LEU A 230 -3.39 7.51 -0.80
N PHE A 231 -2.89 8.50 -1.56
CA PHE A 231 -2.70 9.86 -0.99
C PHE A 231 -4.02 10.52 -0.64
N TYR A 232 -5.06 10.31 -1.45
CA TYR A 232 -6.40 10.80 -1.15
C TYR A 232 -6.97 10.11 0.09
N ILE A 233 -6.72 8.80 0.24
CA ILE A 233 -7.10 8.05 1.43
C ILE A 233 -6.31 8.54 2.66
N PHE A 234 -5.00 8.68 2.58
CA PHE A 234 -4.16 9.17 3.68
C PHE A 234 -4.57 10.55 4.14
N ARG A 235 -4.91 11.45 3.20
CA ARG A 235 -5.39 12.79 3.53
C ARG A 235 -6.67 12.73 4.37
N ILE A 236 -7.69 11.99 3.93
CA ILE A 236 -8.98 11.97 4.65
C ILE A 236 -8.86 11.22 5.99
N LEU A 237 -8.10 10.12 6.03
CA LEU A 237 -7.84 9.41 7.28
C LEU A 237 -6.97 10.22 8.25
N TYR A 238 -5.99 11.00 7.76
CA TYR A 238 -5.23 11.95 8.59
C TYR A 238 -6.17 12.98 9.24
N LYS A 239 -7.06 13.60 8.46
CA LYS A 239 -8.03 14.56 8.99
C LYS A 239 -8.95 13.93 10.03
N TYR A 240 -9.38 12.69 9.80
CA TYR A 240 -10.19 11.94 10.76
C TYR A 240 -9.40 11.61 12.04
N ALA A 241 -8.12 11.22 11.93
CA ALA A 241 -7.28 10.99 13.10
C ALA A 241 -7.15 12.28 13.95
N ILE A 242 -6.93 13.43 13.31
CA ILE A 242 -6.91 14.73 14.00
C ILE A 242 -8.26 15.04 14.66
N SER A 243 -9.39 14.81 13.98
CA SER A 243 -10.71 15.07 14.56
C SER A 243 -11.04 14.16 15.75
N LYS A 244 -10.41 12.99 15.84
CA LYS A 244 -10.44 12.09 17.00
C LYS A 244 -9.39 12.41 18.07
N GLY A 245 -8.61 13.47 17.88
CA GLY A 245 -7.59 13.93 18.83
C GLY A 245 -6.34 13.06 18.87
N ALA A 246 -6.06 12.29 17.80
CA ALA A 246 -4.81 11.56 17.70
C ALA A 246 -3.62 12.53 17.72
N THR A 247 -2.57 12.19 18.45
CA THR A 247 -1.31 12.96 18.49
C THR A 247 -0.25 12.36 17.60
N ASP A 248 -0.41 11.08 17.22
CA ASP A 248 0.59 10.29 16.53
C ASP A 248 -0.09 9.33 15.55
N LEU A 249 0.45 9.23 14.33
CA LEU A 249 0.17 8.12 13.43
C LEU A 249 1.32 7.12 13.51
N VAL A 250 1.00 5.84 13.64
CA VAL A 250 1.96 4.75 13.54
C VAL A 250 1.65 3.85 12.35
N ILE A 251 2.69 3.22 11.82
CA ILE A 251 2.59 2.25 10.73
C ILE A 251 3.63 1.15 10.94
N SER A 252 3.24 -0.09 10.62
CA SER A 252 4.17 -1.21 10.51
C SER A 252 4.51 -1.45 9.04
N VAL A 253 5.73 -1.09 8.64
CA VAL A 253 6.13 -0.99 7.24
C VAL A 253 7.19 -2.01 6.89
N HIS A 254 6.95 -2.75 5.82
CA HIS A 254 7.95 -3.65 5.26
C HIS A 254 9.21 -2.90 4.81
N PRO A 255 10.44 -3.38 5.08
CA PRO A 255 11.71 -2.69 4.81
C PRO A 255 11.84 -2.06 3.42
N LYS A 256 11.29 -2.72 2.39
CA LYS A 256 11.29 -2.26 1.00
C LYS A 256 10.54 -0.92 0.78
N HIS A 257 9.66 -0.49 1.69
CA HIS A 257 8.82 0.70 1.50
C HIS A 257 9.13 1.84 2.46
N THR A 258 9.93 1.60 3.49
CA THR A 258 10.39 2.57 4.49
C THR A 258 10.85 3.89 3.85
N THR A 259 11.70 3.82 2.82
CA THR A 259 12.23 5.01 2.14
C THR A 259 11.14 5.95 1.60
N PHE A 260 9.99 5.42 1.21
CA PHE A 260 8.88 6.26 0.76
C PHE A 260 8.19 6.94 1.95
N TYR A 261 7.86 6.21 3.01
CA TYR A 261 7.22 6.78 4.20
C TYR A 261 8.15 7.78 4.92
N GLU A 262 9.44 7.48 5.02
CA GLU A 262 10.45 8.35 5.63
C GLU A 262 10.70 9.62 4.80
N LEU A 263 10.95 9.50 3.48
CA LEU A 263 11.31 10.67 2.68
C LEU A 263 10.09 11.50 2.27
N VAL A 264 8.96 10.87 1.96
CA VAL A 264 7.79 11.55 1.38
C VAL A 264 6.75 11.88 2.43
N LEU A 265 6.42 10.95 3.34
CA LEU A 265 5.39 11.18 4.35
C LEU A 265 5.97 11.60 5.73
N LEU A 266 7.30 11.74 5.81
CA LEU A 266 8.04 12.19 6.99
C LEU A 266 7.83 11.31 8.24
N PHE A 267 7.55 10.02 8.04
CA PHE A 267 7.54 9.06 9.14
C PHE A 267 8.97 8.81 9.66
N GLU A 268 9.09 8.52 10.94
CA GLU A 268 10.35 8.24 11.62
C GLU A 268 10.33 6.82 12.17
N ARG A 269 11.41 6.08 11.94
CA ARG A 269 11.55 4.74 12.49
C ARG A 269 11.75 4.80 14.00
N VAL A 270 10.83 4.16 14.74
CA VAL A 270 10.84 4.11 16.21
C VAL A 270 10.99 2.69 16.76
N GLY A 271 10.78 1.66 15.94
CA GLY A 271 10.96 0.26 16.31
C GLY A 271 12.03 -0.46 15.51
N PRO A 272 12.67 -1.51 16.10
CA PRO A 272 13.59 -2.39 15.39
C PRO A 272 12.83 -3.25 14.36
N LEU A 273 13.55 -4.00 13.53
CA LEU A 273 12.93 -4.95 12.62
C LEU A 273 12.31 -6.12 13.42
N ARG A 274 11.00 -6.37 13.26
CA ARG A 274 10.30 -7.55 13.80
C ARG A 274 9.53 -8.27 12.69
N TYR A 275 9.07 -9.49 12.95
CA TYR A 275 8.36 -10.33 11.99
C TYR A 275 6.96 -10.63 12.49
N TYR A 276 5.94 -10.41 11.65
CA TYR A 276 4.57 -10.75 12.00
C TYR A 276 4.40 -12.28 12.16
N PRO A 277 3.81 -12.76 13.26
CA PRO A 277 3.65 -14.20 13.49
C PRO A 277 2.59 -14.84 12.59
N HIS A 278 1.62 -14.06 12.08
CA HIS A 278 0.47 -14.56 11.32
C HIS A 278 0.51 -14.21 9.82
N LEU A 279 1.61 -13.63 9.36
CA LEU A 279 1.84 -13.30 7.95
C LEU A 279 3.13 -13.96 7.49
N GLU A 280 3.11 -14.48 6.26
CA GLU A 280 4.24 -15.18 5.67
C GLU A 280 5.36 -14.21 5.29
N ASN A 281 6.57 -14.45 5.81
CA ASN A 281 7.78 -13.66 5.53
C ASN A 281 7.53 -12.13 5.55
N ALA A 282 6.91 -11.66 6.62
CA ALA A 282 6.46 -10.29 6.77
C ALA A 282 7.30 -9.51 7.81
N PRO A 283 8.54 -9.13 7.47
CA PRO A 283 9.33 -8.23 8.31
C PRO A 283 8.72 -6.82 8.25
N ALA A 284 8.67 -6.13 9.38
CA ALA A 284 8.19 -4.77 9.48
C ALA A 284 9.07 -3.95 10.43
N TYR A 285 9.23 -2.67 10.16
CA TYR A 285 9.64 -1.66 11.13
C TYR A 285 8.41 -0.92 11.64
N LEU A 286 8.40 -0.53 12.91
CA LEU A 286 7.45 0.47 13.39
C LEU A 286 7.97 1.87 13.05
N GLU A 287 7.16 2.64 12.32
CA GLU A 287 7.42 4.05 12.04
C GLU A 287 6.29 4.92 12.61
N ARG A 288 6.62 6.16 12.95
CA ARG A 288 5.76 7.13 13.62
C ARG A 288 5.80 8.48 12.92
N LEU A 289 4.64 9.12 12.80
CA LEU A 289 4.51 10.52 12.42
C LEU A 289 3.81 11.27 13.57
N GLU A 290 4.53 12.17 14.23
CA GLU A 290 3.94 13.09 15.20
C GLU A 290 3.05 14.10 14.48
N LEU A 291 1.79 14.21 14.92
CA LEU A 291 0.79 15.07 14.30
C LEU A 291 0.81 16.49 14.84
N THR A 292 1.29 16.69 16.08
CA THR A 292 1.48 18.01 16.65
C THR A 292 2.53 18.79 15.86
N GLY A 293 2.11 19.89 15.21
CA GLY A 293 3.02 20.71 14.39
C GLY A 293 3.40 20.09 13.03
N VAL A 294 2.72 19.02 12.59
CA VAL A 294 3.05 18.29 11.36
C VAL A 294 3.04 19.18 10.11
N GLN A 295 2.12 20.16 10.04
CA GLN A 295 2.07 21.10 8.92
C GLN A 295 3.38 21.89 8.77
N LYS A 296 3.87 22.49 9.87
CA LYS A 296 5.14 23.24 9.87
C LYS A 296 6.31 22.34 9.45
N ARG A 297 6.33 21.11 9.94
CA ARG A 297 7.35 20.12 9.57
C ARG A 297 7.33 19.80 8.07
N TYR A 298 6.14 19.67 7.47
CA TYR A 298 5.99 19.51 6.03
C TYR A 298 6.46 20.76 5.27
N GLU A 299 6.05 21.96 5.70
CA GLU A 299 6.48 23.22 5.10
C GLU A 299 8.02 23.34 5.08
N GLU A 300 8.69 23.06 6.20
CA GLU A 300 10.15 23.08 6.29
C GLU A 300 10.82 22.05 5.36
N ALA A 301 10.29 20.83 5.28
CA ALA A 301 10.85 19.74 4.48
C ALA A 301 10.66 19.96 2.96
N TYR A 302 9.60 20.66 2.56
CA TYR A 302 9.16 20.79 1.17
C TYR A 302 9.39 22.17 0.54
N ARG A 303 9.60 23.24 1.32
CA ARG A 303 9.79 24.64 0.81
C ARG A 303 10.89 24.83 -0.23
N SER A 304 11.85 23.90 -0.31
CA SER A 304 13.04 24.06 -1.15
C SER A 304 12.83 23.69 -2.62
N PHE A 305 11.64 23.24 -3.01
CA PHE A 305 11.30 22.92 -4.40
C PHE A 305 9.79 23.04 -4.65
N TRP A 306 9.42 23.52 -5.84
CA TRP A 306 8.03 23.90 -6.15
C TRP A 306 7.05 22.71 -6.11
N GLU A 307 7.48 21.49 -6.45
CA GLU A 307 6.62 20.30 -6.35
C GLU A 307 6.19 20.01 -4.90
N GLY A 308 6.98 20.48 -3.93
CA GLY A 308 6.68 20.36 -2.51
C GLY A 308 5.45 21.18 -2.09
N GLN A 309 5.20 22.32 -2.74
CA GLN A 309 4.02 23.14 -2.48
C GLN A 309 2.72 22.37 -2.77
N ILE A 310 2.71 21.53 -3.81
CA ILE A 310 1.55 20.70 -4.16
C ILE A 310 1.22 19.73 -3.02
N VAL A 311 2.24 19.16 -2.36
CA VAL A 311 2.05 18.24 -1.24
C VAL A 311 1.51 18.98 -0.02
N ILE A 312 2.09 20.15 0.31
CA ILE A 312 1.63 20.99 1.42
C ILE A 312 0.18 21.41 1.20
N ASP A 313 -0.13 21.94 0.02
CA ASP A 313 -1.48 22.39 -0.31
C ASP A 313 -2.47 21.24 -0.26
N PHE A 314 -2.08 20.10 -0.82
CA PHE A 314 -2.93 18.92 -0.84
C PHE A 314 -3.22 18.37 0.56
N PHE A 315 -2.32 18.42 1.53
CA PHE A 315 -2.63 17.90 2.88
C PHE A 315 -3.27 18.95 3.80
N PHE A 316 -2.85 20.22 3.70
CA PHE A 316 -3.13 21.23 4.73
C PHE A 316 -3.95 22.43 4.25
N ASN A 317 -3.72 22.93 3.03
CA ASN A 317 -4.31 24.23 2.62
C ASN A 317 -5.57 24.11 1.77
N ILE A 318 -5.73 23.01 1.03
CA ILE A 318 -6.92 22.75 0.22
C ILE A 318 -7.99 22.14 1.13
N ALA A 319 -9.23 22.60 1.00
CA ALA A 319 -10.42 21.91 1.48
C ALA A 319 -11.14 21.30 0.27
N LEU A 320 -11.38 19.99 0.27
CA LEU A 320 -12.18 19.36 -0.77
C LEU A 320 -13.63 19.31 -0.26
N PRO A 321 -14.66 19.69 -1.06
CA PRO A 321 -16.04 19.79 -0.58
C PRO A 321 -16.57 18.52 0.10
N GLU A 322 -16.18 17.36 -0.40
CA GLU A 322 -16.58 16.07 0.15
C GLU A 322 -15.91 15.71 1.48
N ASP A 323 -14.77 16.34 1.84
CA ASP A 323 -14.10 16.05 3.11
C ASP A 323 -15.07 16.27 4.27
N THR A 324 -15.87 17.33 4.22
CA THR A 324 -16.87 17.65 5.25
C THR A 324 -17.90 16.54 5.38
N TRP A 325 -18.39 15.99 4.27
CA TRP A 325 -19.37 14.89 4.30
C TRP A 325 -18.76 13.58 4.79
N ILE A 326 -17.56 13.23 4.34
CA ILE A 326 -16.90 11.99 4.74
C ILE A 326 -16.57 12.03 6.24
N LEU A 327 -16.08 13.17 6.74
CA LEU A 327 -15.72 13.32 8.14
C LEU A 327 -16.93 13.38 9.09
N THR A 328 -18.15 13.68 8.61
CA THR A 328 -19.36 13.65 9.44
C THR A 328 -19.94 12.24 9.61
N GLN A 329 -19.45 11.25 8.85
CA GLN A 329 -19.89 9.86 9.00
C GLN A 329 -19.53 9.32 10.39
N LYS A 330 -20.57 9.15 11.23
CA LYS A 330 -20.43 8.80 12.64
C LYS A 330 -20.04 7.34 12.86
N TYR A 331 -20.52 6.43 12.02
CA TYR A 331 -20.39 4.99 12.22
C TYR A 331 -19.43 4.38 11.20
N ASN A 332 -18.70 3.35 11.61
CA ASN A 332 -17.85 2.53 10.74
C ASN A 332 -18.66 1.41 10.09
N MET A 333 -18.81 0.30 10.80
CA MET A 333 -19.51 -0.89 10.35
C MET A 333 -20.86 -1.02 11.08
N LYS A 334 -21.92 -1.35 10.34
CA LYS A 334 -23.25 -1.66 10.91
C LYS A 334 -23.31 -3.09 11.43
N PRO A 335 -24.21 -3.43 12.37
CA PRO A 335 -24.36 -4.79 12.90
C PRO A 335 -24.55 -5.85 11.81
N GLU A 336 -25.43 -5.62 10.85
CA GLU A 336 -25.66 -6.52 9.70
C GLU A 336 -24.40 -6.78 8.86
N VAL A 337 -23.56 -5.77 8.65
CA VAL A 337 -22.29 -5.92 7.94
C VAL A 337 -21.29 -6.73 8.78
N PHE A 338 -21.25 -6.49 10.09
CA PHE A 338 -20.42 -7.27 11.01
C PHE A 338 -20.83 -8.74 11.01
N LYS A 339 -22.12 -9.04 11.19
CA LYS A 339 -22.62 -10.43 11.18
C LYS A 339 -22.29 -11.14 9.87
N HIS A 340 -22.50 -10.47 8.73
CA HIS A 340 -22.17 -11.04 7.43
C HIS A 340 -20.71 -11.48 7.32
N PHE A 341 -19.74 -10.60 7.60
CA PHE A 341 -18.33 -10.94 7.40
C PHE A 341 -17.77 -11.82 8.52
N TYR A 342 -18.06 -11.49 9.78
CA TYR A 342 -17.36 -12.10 10.91
C TYR A 342 -18.01 -13.37 11.45
N LEU A 343 -19.30 -13.60 11.19
CA LEU A 343 -20.07 -14.74 11.70
C LEU A 343 -20.57 -15.67 10.60
N GLU A 344 -21.17 -15.12 9.53
CA GLU A 344 -21.90 -15.92 8.54
C GLU A 344 -20.99 -16.41 7.40
N ARG A 345 -20.24 -15.49 6.78
CA ARG A 345 -19.40 -15.79 5.62
C ARG A 345 -18.05 -16.37 6.00
N THR A 346 -17.57 -16.08 7.21
CA THR A 346 -16.29 -16.58 7.70
C THR A 346 -16.38 -16.97 9.17
N ASN A 347 -15.48 -17.85 9.61
CA ASN A 347 -15.27 -18.14 11.04
C ASN A 347 -14.29 -17.16 11.69
N ALA A 348 -14.24 -15.89 11.26
CA ALA A 348 -13.28 -14.92 11.74
C ALA A 348 -13.49 -14.61 13.23
N PHE A 349 -14.74 -14.48 13.68
CA PHE A 349 -15.08 -14.18 15.07
C PHE A 349 -14.59 -15.25 16.05
N GLN A 350 -14.77 -16.53 15.73
CA GLN A 350 -14.36 -17.65 16.59
C GLN A 350 -12.82 -17.78 16.70
N LYS A 351 -12.07 -17.21 15.75
CA LYS A 351 -10.60 -17.21 15.74
C LYS A 351 -9.99 -15.98 16.42
N MET A 352 -10.81 -15.01 16.85
CA MET A 352 -10.30 -13.78 17.46
C MET A 352 -9.79 -14.03 18.88
N ASP A 353 -8.90 -13.15 19.32
CA ASP A 353 -8.56 -13.05 20.74
C ASP A 353 -9.82 -12.78 21.58
N ASN A 354 -9.92 -13.43 22.74
CA ASN A 354 -11.10 -13.38 23.60
C ASN A 354 -11.44 -11.96 24.08
N LYS A 355 -10.44 -11.11 24.35
CA LYS A 355 -10.68 -9.72 24.78
C LYS A 355 -11.35 -8.95 23.65
N LEU A 356 -10.81 -9.08 22.44
CA LEU A 356 -11.30 -8.40 21.24
C LEU A 356 -12.67 -8.92 20.82
N ALA A 357 -12.89 -10.23 20.87
CA ALA A 357 -14.17 -10.85 20.55
C ALA A 357 -15.28 -10.39 21.51
N LYS A 358 -15.02 -10.35 22.82
CA LYS A 358 -15.97 -9.83 23.82
C LYS A 358 -16.28 -8.34 23.60
N TYR A 359 -15.25 -7.54 23.31
CA TYR A 359 -15.44 -6.12 23.00
C TYR A 359 -16.36 -5.92 21.79
N LEU A 360 -16.06 -6.60 20.67
CA LEU A 360 -16.87 -6.51 19.46
C LEU A 360 -18.28 -7.10 19.65
N ALA A 361 -18.43 -8.17 20.42
CA ALA A 361 -19.75 -8.71 20.79
C ALA A 361 -20.60 -7.67 21.50
N SER A 362 -20.03 -6.94 22.47
CA SER A 362 -20.76 -5.90 23.22
C SER A 362 -21.24 -4.73 22.35
N ILE A 363 -20.68 -4.57 21.15
CA ILE A 363 -21.05 -3.53 20.19
C ILE A 363 -22.08 -4.04 19.18
N TYR A 364 -21.92 -5.28 18.71
CA TYR A 364 -22.62 -5.78 17.53
C TYR A 364 -23.65 -6.87 17.79
N LEU A 365 -23.61 -7.52 18.95
CA LEU A 365 -24.45 -8.67 19.27
C LEU A 365 -25.30 -8.38 20.50
N ASP A 366 -26.58 -8.69 20.42
CA ASP A 366 -27.45 -8.70 21.60
C ASP A 366 -27.02 -9.85 22.54
N GLU A 367 -27.14 -9.65 23.86
CA GLU A 367 -26.65 -10.62 24.87
C GLU A 367 -27.16 -12.05 24.65
N LEU A 368 -28.41 -12.20 24.23
CA LEU A 368 -29.03 -13.50 23.94
C LEU A 368 -28.42 -14.16 22.69
N ASP A 369 -28.19 -13.39 21.62
CA ASP A 369 -27.61 -13.88 20.36
C ASP A 369 -26.17 -14.34 20.58
N TYR A 370 -25.39 -13.56 21.34
CA TYR A 370 -24.01 -13.91 21.69
C TYR A 370 -23.90 -15.19 22.53
N ARG A 371 -24.72 -15.33 23.58
CA ARG A 371 -24.63 -16.49 24.50
C ARG A 371 -25.14 -17.79 23.88
N VAL A 372 -26.11 -17.72 22.97
CA VAL A 372 -26.76 -18.91 22.39
C VAL A 372 -26.08 -19.35 21.09
N ASN A 373 -25.80 -18.42 20.18
CA ASN A 373 -25.37 -18.77 18.83
C ASN A 373 -23.85 -18.68 18.63
N TYR A 374 -23.16 -17.84 19.41
CA TYR A 374 -21.73 -17.57 19.21
C TYR A 374 -20.91 -17.60 20.52
N PRO A 375 -21.07 -18.62 21.38
CA PRO A 375 -20.27 -18.71 22.60
C PRO A 375 -18.78 -18.86 22.24
N LEU A 376 -17.94 -18.05 22.88
CA LEU A 376 -16.49 -18.30 22.84
C LEU A 376 -16.19 -19.63 23.54
N GLN A 377 -15.28 -20.42 22.97
CA GLN A 377 -14.82 -21.64 23.64
C GLN A 377 -14.19 -21.26 24.99
N ALA A 378 -14.59 -21.96 26.05
CA ALA A 378 -13.98 -21.78 27.36
C ALA A 378 -12.47 -22.07 27.23
N VAL A 379 -11.65 -21.11 27.66
CA VAL A 379 -10.20 -21.32 27.75
C VAL A 379 -9.99 -22.41 28.79
N SER A 380 -9.34 -23.51 28.37
CA SER A 380 -8.93 -24.60 29.27
C SER A 380 -7.73 -24.20 30.11
#